data_AF-A0A0L6UHR8-F1
#
_entry.id   AF-A0A0L6UHR8-F1
#
_cell.length_a   1.000
_cell.length_b   1.000
_cell.length_c   1.000
_cell.angle_alpha   90.00
_cell.angle_beta   90.00
_cell.angle_gamma   90.00
#
_symmetry.space_group_name_H-M   'P 1'
#
loop_
_entity.id
_entity.type
_entity.pdbx_description
1 polymer ?
#
loop_
_entity_poly.entity_id
_entity_poly.type
_entity_poly.pdbx_seq_one_letter_code
_entity_poly.pdbx_strand_id
1 'polypeptide(L)'
;MPSVLSSQPETYAVKFIRKNGTMSNSAICQEIEIHFRVSAHSKILKLIQTIEIPEITFLIFPYIPHGTLADQDFGYQCFVDRLDLINSTFRQLVSAISFCHANGIAHCDLKPQNILCGYDQIHVPDFGTRPYIGPECLGGLFAPVSCYNTFANNFWALGVILLNLITSTQPWKEASLLDQHFSCFLQHQARDFIAADSLIKFPFVSGMLCFEGPQISQTGNKKGDS
;
A
#
# COMPACT_ATOMS: atom_id res chain seq x y z
N MET A 1 -7.59 -50.39 -15.38
CA MET A 1 -7.28 -49.16 -16.14
C MET A 1 -7.29 -48.01 -15.14
N PRO A 2 -6.15 -47.39 -14.79
CA PRO A 2 -6.14 -46.20 -13.94
C PRO A 2 -6.70 -45.02 -14.74
N SER A 3 -7.69 -44.34 -14.18
CA SER A 3 -8.25 -43.10 -14.72
C SER A 3 -7.17 -42.04 -14.79
N VAL A 4 -6.81 -41.61 -16.01
CA VAL A 4 -6.03 -40.39 -16.23
C VAL A 4 -6.91 -39.25 -15.76
N LEU A 5 -6.68 -38.79 -14.52
CA LEU A 5 -7.21 -37.53 -14.06
C LEU A 5 -6.67 -36.46 -15.01
N SER A 6 -7.58 -35.84 -15.76
CA SER A 6 -7.35 -34.59 -16.48
C SER A 6 -7.01 -33.51 -15.45
N SER A 7 -5.76 -33.48 -14.97
CA SER A 7 -5.24 -32.33 -14.24
C SER A 7 -5.05 -31.22 -15.26
N GLN A 8 -5.96 -30.25 -15.25
CA GLN A 8 -5.71 -28.96 -15.89
C GLN A 8 -4.32 -28.47 -15.44
N PRO A 9 -3.49 -27.94 -16.35
CA PRO A 9 -2.20 -27.39 -15.96
C PRO A 9 -2.40 -26.29 -14.92
N GLU A 10 -1.67 -26.37 -13.81
CA GLU A 10 -1.69 -25.33 -12.78
C GLU A 10 -0.86 -24.13 -13.22
N THR A 11 -1.43 -22.94 -13.09
CA THR A 11 -0.78 -21.68 -13.46
C THR A 11 -0.14 -21.01 -12.25
N TYR A 12 1.09 -20.54 -12.43
CA TYR A 12 1.88 -19.87 -11.40
C TYR A 12 2.39 -18.52 -11.89
N ALA A 13 2.59 -17.59 -10.95
CA ALA A 13 3.28 -16.32 -11.20
C ALA A 13 4.74 -16.45 -10.77
N VAL A 14 5.66 -15.94 -11.61
CA VAL A 14 7.10 -16.01 -11.37
C VAL A 14 7.70 -14.61 -11.38
N LYS A 15 8.22 -14.16 -10.23
CA LYS A 15 9.03 -12.94 -10.12
C LYS A 15 10.50 -13.34 -10.20
N PHE A 16 11.26 -12.69 -11.08
CA PHE A 16 12.70 -12.89 -11.18
C PHE A 16 13.45 -11.65 -10.67
N ILE A 17 14.47 -11.86 -9.86
CA ILE A 17 15.31 -10.82 -9.28
C ILE A 17 16.73 -11.07 -9.77
N ARG A 18 17.30 -10.12 -10.51
CA ARG A 18 18.68 -10.23 -11.02
C ARG A 18 19.68 -9.85 -9.92
N LYS A 19 20.70 -10.70 -9.74
CA LYS A 19 21.85 -10.48 -8.86
C LYS A 19 22.86 -9.57 -9.55
N ASN A 20 22.46 -8.33 -9.81
CA ASN A 20 23.36 -7.31 -10.34
C ASN A 20 23.99 -6.58 -9.15
N GLY A 21 25.24 -6.11 -9.27
CA GLY A 21 25.99 -5.50 -8.16
C GLY A 21 25.33 -4.33 -7.41
N THR A 22 24.19 -3.82 -7.89
CA THR A 22 23.33 -2.83 -7.20
C THR A 22 22.45 -3.41 -6.09
N MET A 23 22.14 -4.72 -6.09
CA MET A 23 21.46 -5.39 -4.98
C MET A 23 22.31 -6.54 -4.48
N SER A 24 22.81 -6.41 -3.25
CA SER A 24 23.56 -7.47 -2.60
C SER A 24 22.68 -8.71 -2.42
N ASN A 25 23.27 -9.90 -2.51
CA ASN A 25 22.57 -11.16 -2.16
C ASN A 25 21.87 -11.06 -0.80
N SER A 26 22.43 -10.29 0.15
CA SER A 26 21.80 -10.04 1.45
C SER A 26 20.45 -9.33 1.37
N ALA A 27 20.25 -8.39 0.43
CA ALA A 27 18.98 -7.71 0.25
C ALA A 27 17.91 -8.65 -0.31
N ILE A 28 18.28 -9.52 -1.25
CA ILE A 28 17.38 -10.54 -1.81
C ILE A 28 16.99 -11.55 -0.73
N CYS A 29 17.96 -12.04 0.05
CA CYS A 29 17.68 -12.94 1.18
C CYS A 29 16.77 -12.27 2.22
N GLN A 30 16.98 -10.97 2.49
CA GLN A 30 16.13 -10.22 3.40
C GLN A 30 14.69 -10.07 2.88
N GLU A 31 14.49 -9.78 1.59
CA GLU A 31 13.16 -9.74 0.95
C GLU A 31 12.43 -11.08 1.12
N ILE A 32 13.12 -12.18 0.81
CA ILE A 32 12.58 -13.55 0.94
C ILE A 32 12.20 -13.86 2.39
N GLU A 33 13.08 -13.55 3.35
CA GLU A 33 12.85 -13.82 4.77
C GLU A 33 11.66 -13.02 5.30
N ILE A 34 11.59 -11.72 4.99
CA ILE A 34 10.48 -10.86 5.39
C ILE A 34 9.17 -11.41 4.82
N HIS A 35 9.14 -11.71 3.52
CA HIS A 35 7.95 -12.23 2.86
C HIS A 35 7.51 -13.58 3.43
N PHE A 36 8.46 -14.48 3.71
CA PHE A 36 8.19 -15.78 4.31
C PHE A 36 7.57 -15.64 5.71
N ARG A 37 8.10 -14.74 6.55
CA ARG A 37 7.58 -14.49 7.90
C ARG A 37 6.12 -14.05 7.91
N VAL A 38 5.69 -13.28 6.90
CA VAL A 38 4.30 -12.79 6.83
C VAL A 38 3.37 -13.67 6.00
N SER A 39 3.91 -14.65 5.25
CA SER A 39 3.13 -15.52 4.35
C SER A 39 2.09 -16.42 5.04
N ALA A 40 2.08 -16.48 6.37
CA ALA A 40 1.09 -17.24 7.13
C ALA A 40 -0.31 -16.62 7.10
N HIS A 41 -0.45 -15.32 6.79
CA HIS A 41 -1.74 -14.66 6.75
C HIS A 41 -2.47 -14.91 5.41
N SER A 42 -3.75 -15.28 5.49
CA SER A 42 -4.58 -15.65 4.31
C SER A 42 -4.69 -14.60 3.20
N LYS A 43 -4.45 -13.31 3.52
CA LYS A 43 -4.50 -12.18 2.57
C LYS A 43 -3.15 -11.69 2.10
N ILE A 44 -2.09 -12.40 2.45
CA ILE A 44 -0.74 -12.16 1.94
C ILE A 44 -0.46 -13.22 0.88
N LEU A 45 0.11 -12.80 -0.24
CA LEU A 45 0.41 -13.71 -1.34
C LEU A 45 1.45 -14.72 -0.87
N LYS A 46 1.10 -16.00 -0.85
CA LYS A 46 1.99 -17.04 -0.34
C LYS A 46 3.19 -17.23 -1.28
N LEU A 47 4.40 -17.06 -0.75
CA LEU A 47 5.61 -17.52 -1.43
C LEU A 47 5.64 -19.06 -1.39
N ILE A 48 5.51 -19.70 -2.56
CA ILE A 48 5.44 -21.16 -2.67
C ILE A 48 6.85 -21.76 -2.63
N GLN A 49 7.74 -21.19 -3.45
CA GLN A 49 9.08 -21.72 -3.63
C GLN A 49 10.02 -20.61 -4.10
N THR A 50 11.30 -20.73 -3.74
CA THR A 50 12.39 -19.97 -4.33
C THR A 50 13.29 -20.89 -5.14
N ILE A 51 13.81 -20.39 -6.26
CA ILE A 51 14.81 -21.10 -7.09
C ILE A 51 15.97 -20.14 -7.31
N GLU A 52 17.15 -20.57 -6.91
CA GLU A 52 18.36 -19.76 -7.01
C GLU A 52 19.29 -20.31 -8.10
N ILE A 53 19.66 -19.46 -9.05
CA ILE A 53 20.73 -19.71 -10.03
C ILE A 53 21.79 -18.59 -9.91
N PRO A 54 22.99 -18.72 -10.52
CA PRO A 54 24.10 -17.81 -10.22
C PRO A 54 23.79 -16.31 -10.41
N GLU A 55 23.00 -15.94 -11.42
CA GLU A 55 22.68 -14.53 -11.74
C GLU A 55 21.26 -14.11 -11.36
N ILE A 56 20.36 -15.04 -11.00
CA ILE A 56 18.93 -14.76 -10.82
C ILE A 56 18.37 -15.56 -9.65
N THR A 57 17.50 -14.93 -8.87
CA THR A 57 16.61 -15.61 -7.92
C THR A 57 15.18 -15.53 -8.44
N PHE A 58 14.51 -16.68 -8.57
CA PHE A 58 13.09 -16.78 -8.92
C PHE A 58 12.26 -16.98 -7.65
N LEU A 59 11.16 -16.25 -7.56
CA LEU A 59 10.14 -16.39 -6.53
C LEU A 59 8.86 -16.87 -7.20
N ILE A 60 8.35 -18.01 -6.74
CA ILE A 60 7.17 -18.68 -7.30
C ILE A 60 5.97 -18.40 -6.39
N PHE A 61 4.89 -17.92 -6.99
CA PHE A 61 3.65 -17.54 -6.31
C PHE A 61 2.44 -18.19 -6.99
N PRO A 62 1.32 -18.37 -6.27
CA PRO A 62 0.08 -18.73 -6.93
C PRO A 62 -0.32 -17.61 -7.90
N TYR A 63 -0.78 -17.97 -9.09
CA TYR A 63 -1.35 -16.99 -10.00
C TYR A 63 -2.72 -16.54 -9.48
N ILE A 64 -2.86 -15.24 -9.22
CA ILE A 64 -4.14 -14.64 -8.84
C ILE A 64 -4.83 -14.12 -10.11
N PRO A 65 -5.91 -14.77 -10.57
CA PRO A 65 -6.68 -14.27 -11.70
C PRO A 65 -7.42 -13.00 -11.28
N HIS A 66 -7.75 -12.09 -12.21
CA HIS A 66 -8.46 -10.81 -11.98
C HIS A 66 -7.60 -9.55 -11.72
N GLY A 67 -6.28 -9.66 -11.88
CA GLY A 67 -5.41 -8.48 -11.93
C GLY A 67 -5.30 -7.75 -10.59
N THR A 68 -5.09 -6.44 -10.64
CA THR A 68 -4.86 -5.61 -9.46
C THR A 68 -6.13 -4.88 -9.00
N LEU A 69 -6.12 -4.38 -7.77
CA LEU A 69 -7.17 -3.51 -7.25
C LEU A 69 -7.29 -2.23 -8.10
N ALA A 70 -6.18 -1.73 -8.65
CA ALA A 70 -6.20 -0.61 -9.59
C ALA A 70 -6.99 -0.94 -10.87
N ASP A 71 -6.82 -2.15 -11.42
CA ASP A 71 -7.55 -2.59 -12.60
C ASP A 71 -9.06 -2.70 -12.30
N GLN A 72 -9.40 -3.25 -11.12
CA GLN A 72 -10.78 -3.40 -10.66
C GLN A 72 -11.47 -2.05 -10.39
N ASP A 73 -10.76 -1.10 -9.80
CA ASP A 73 -11.29 0.21 -9.45
C ASP A 73 -11.33 1.16 -10.66
N PHE A 74 -10.19 1.44 -11.29
CA PHE A 74 -10.10 2.45 -12.36
C PHE A 74 -10.47 1.91 -13.74
N GLY A 75 -10.22 0.64 -14.00
CA GLY A 75 -10.49 0.02 -15.30
C GLY A 75 -11.93 -0.47 -15.41
N TYR A 76 -12.37 -1.27 -14.44
CA TYR A 76 -13.68 -1.92 -14.47
C TYR A 76 -14.75 -1.22 -13.62
N GLN A 77 -14.37 -0.27 -12.76
CA GLN A 77 -15.30 0.46 -11.89
C GLN A 77 -16.15 -0.46 -10.98
N CYS A 78 -15.59 -1.59 -10.55
CA CYS A 78 -16.29 -2.61 -9.77
C CYS A 78 -16.78 -2.12 -8.39
N PHE A 79 -16.22 -1.02 -7.88
CA PHE A 79 -16.50 -0.49 -6.55
C PHE A 79 -17.55 0.63 -6.52
N VAL A 80 -17.92 1.21 -7.68
CA VAL A 80 -18.91 2.30 -7.77
C VAL A 80 -20.22 1.87 -7.12
N ASP A 81 -20.68 2.63 -6.12
CA ASP A 81 -21.90 2.38 -5.34
C ASP A 81 -21.97 0.99 -4.65
N ARG A 82 -20.83 0.30 -4.49
CA ARG A 82 -20.75 -1.04 -3.87
C ARG A 82 -20.09 -0.99 -2.50
N LEU A 83 -20.70 -0.25 -1.58
CA LEU A 83 -20.18 -0.07 -0.21
C LEU A 83 -19.85 -1.38 0.52
N ASP A 84 -20.65 -2.44 0.31
CA ASP A 84 -20.38 -3.75 0.92
C ASP A 84 -19.07 -4.37 0.42
N LEU A 85 -18.78 -4.22 -0.88
CA LEU A 85 -17.55 -4.71 -1.50
C LEU A 85 -16.34 -3.87 -1.07
N ILE A 86 -16.50 -2.55 -0.98
CA ILE A 86 -15.47 -1.65 -0.43
C ILE A 86 -15.14 -2.06 1.01
N ASN A 87 -16.17 -2.24 1.84
CA ASN A 87 -16.02 -2.60 3.25
C ASN A 87 -15.35 -3.97 3.43
N SER A 88 -15.78 -4.99 2.67
CA SER A 88 -15.19 -6.33 2.73
C SER A 88 -13.74 -6.34 2.25
N THR A 89 -13.43 -5.63 1.16
CA THR A 89 -12.08 -5.50 0.59
C THR A 89 -11.16 -4.77 1.55
N PHE A 90 -11.60 -3.63 2.09
CA PHE A 90 -10.82 -2.82 3.02
C PHE A 90 -10.55 -3.55 4.34
N ARG A 91 -11.52 -4.32 4.87
CA ARG A 91 -11.31 -5.18 6.05
C ARG A 91 -10.23 -6.23 5.81
N GLN A 92 -10.24 -6.87 4.64
CA GLN A 92 -9.20 -7.84 4.28
C GLN A 92 -7.82 -7.19 4.22
N LEU A 93 -7.73 -5.97 3.67
CA LEU A 93 -6.50 -5.21 3.59
C LEU A 93 -5.98 -4.81 4.99
N VAL A 94 -6.83 -4.23 5.83
CA VAL A 94 -6.49 -3.87 7.22
C VAL A 94 -6.05 -5.11 8.01
N SER A 95 -6.70 -6.25 7.83
CA SER A 95 -6.29 -7.52 8.46
C SER A 95 -4.87 -7.92 8.06
N ALA A 96 -4.54 -7.84 6.76
CA ALA A 96 -3.20 -8.15 6.26
C ALA A 96 -2.14 -7.23 6.86
N ILE A 97 -2.39 -5.92 6.86
CA ILE A 97 -1.44 -4.93 7.36
C ILE A 97 -1.28 -5.02 8.87
N SER A 98 -2.37 -5.23 9.62
CA SER A 98 -2.32 -5.46 11.06
C SER A 98 -1.46 -6.68 11.41
N PHE A 99 -1.59 -7.78 10.65
CA PHE A 99 -0.75 -8.95 10.82
C PHE A 99 0.74 -8.66 10.56
N CYS A 100 1.05 -7.89 9.51
CA CYS A 100 2.43 -7.46 9.23
C CYS A 100 2.99 -6.62 10.37
N HIS A 101 2.21 -5.65 10.84
CA HIS A 101 2.61 -4.74 11.92
C HIS A 101 2.87 -5.50 13.23
N ALA A 102 2.02 -6.49 13.55
CA ALA A 102 2.24 -7.38 14.70
C ALA A 102 3.54 -8.19 14.60
N ASN A 103 4.05 -8.43 13.38
CA ASN A 103 5.34 -9.08 13.13
C ASN A 103 6.50 -8.07 13.00
N GLY A 104 6.28 -6.79 13.30
CA GLY A 104 7.29 -5.73 13.20
C GLY A 104 7.66 -5.39 11.75
N ILE A 105 6.77 -5.67 10.80
CA ILE A 105 6.99 -5.47 9.36
C ILE A 105 6.01 -4.43 8.85
N ALA A 106 6.51 -3.38 8.21
CA ALA A 106 5.72 -2.44 7.44
C ALA A 106 5.83 -2.81 5.95
N HIS A 107 4.70 -2.83 5.23
CA HIS A 107 4.69 -3.14 3.80
C HIS A 107 5.41 -2.07 2.98
N CYS A 108 5.19 -0.82 3.36
CA CYS A 108 5.77 0.40 2.79
C CYS A 108 5.23 0.76 1.40
N ASP A 109 5.18 -0.12 0.40
CA ASP A 109 4.67 0.21 -0.96
C ASP A 109 3.17 -0.11 -1.16
N LEU A 110 2.32 0.35 -0.23
CA LEU A 110 0.88 0.13 -0.34
C LEU A 110 0.25 1.07 -1.37
N LYS A 111 -0.31 0.49 -2.42
CA LYS A 111 -1.07 1.18 -3.47
C LYS A 111 -2.00 0.18 -4.17
N PRO A 112 -3.06 0.62 -4.85
CA PRO A 112 -3.99 -0.29 -5.53
C PRO A 112 -3.32 -1.23 -6.55
N GLN A 113 -2.21 -0.81 -7.17
CA GLN A 113 -1.45 -1.62 -8.12
C GLN A 113 -0.71 -2.79 -7.45
N ASN A 114 -0.41 -2.68 -6.16
CA ASN A 114 0.26 -3.72 -5.36
C ASN A 114 -0.75 -4.51 -4.52
N ILE A 115 -1.98 -4.65 -4.98
CA ILE A 115 -2.99 -5.50 -4.32
C ILE A 115 -3.62 -6.33 -5.43
N LEU A 116 -3.46 -7.64 -5.39
CA LEU A 116 -4.06 -8.54 -6.35
C LEU A 116 -5.48 -8.88 -5.93
N CYS A 117 -6.41 -8.87 -6.87
CA CYS A 117 -7.80 -9.26 -6.65
C CYS A 117 -7.99 -10.68 -7.18
N GLY A 118 -8.46 -11.60 -6.37
CA GLY A 118 -9.11 -12.84 -6.79
C GLY A 118 -10.63 -12.64 -6.92
N TYR A 119 -11.40 -13.72 -6.86
CA TYR A 119 -12.87 -13.66 -6.95
C TYR A 119 -13.51 -12.81 -5.85
N ASP A 120 -13.34 -13.23 -4.58
CA ASP A 120 -13.91 -12.54 -3.40
C ASP A 120 -12.83 -12.14 -2.38
N GLN A 121 -11.57 -12.21 -2.77
CA GLN A 121 -10.44 -12.05 -1.88
C GLN A 121 -9.36 -11.18 -2.48
N ILE A 122 -8.66 -10.43 -1.63
CA ILE A 122 -7.42 -9.78 -2.01
C ILE A 122 -6.19 -10.56 -1.55
N HIS A 123 -5.10 -10.37 -2.27
CA HIS A 123 -3.79 -10.88 -1.93
C HIS A 123 -2.77 -9.75 -2.04
N VAL A 124 -2.10 -9.44 -0.94
CA VAL A 124 -1.04 -8.43 -0.87
C VAL A 124 0.30 -9.11 -1.20
N PRO A 125 0.96 -8.76 -2.32
CA PRO A 125 2.29 -9.26 -2.69
C PRO A 125 3.40 -8.33 -2.17
N ASP A 126 4.62 -8.53 -2.67
CA ASP A 126 5.72 -7.54 -2.69
C ASP A 126 6.11 -6.90 -1.34
N PHE A 127 6.40 -7.74 -0.36
CA PHE A 127 7.04 -7.32 0.88
C PHE A 127 8.55 -7.16 0.69
N GLY A 128 9.17 -6.14 1.29
CA GLY A 128 10.63 -6.01 1.35
C GLY A 128 11.30 -5.30 0.17
N THR A 129 10.53 -4.80 -0.80
CA THR A 129 11.03 -3.79 -1.74
C THR A 129 11.28 -2.47 -0.98
N ARG A 130 12.30 -1.70 -1.40
CA ARG A 130 12.69 -0.45 -0.71
C ARG A 130 11.44 0.34 -0.38
N PRO A 131 11.33 0.84 0.86
CA PRO A 131 10.09 1.37 1.33
C PRO A 131 9.64 2.54 0.45
N TYR A 132 8.41 2.50 -0.04
CA TYR A 132 7.80 3.64 -0.69
C TYR A 132 7.82 4.82 0.29
N ILE A 133 8.43 5.89 -0.20
CA ILE A 133 8.71 7.14 0.49
C ILE A 133 7.46 8.00 0.27
N GLY A 134 6.64 8.19 1.31
CA GLY A 134 5.55 9.16 1.25
C GLY A 134 6.06 10.60 1.04
N PRO A 135 5.21 11.58 0.68
CA PRO A 135 5.52 13.02 0.58
C PRO A 135 6.33 13.55 1.75
N GLU A 136 6.04 13.08 2.96
CA GLU A 136 6.76 13.42 4.18
C GLU A 136 8.24 13.01 4.09
N CYS A 137 8.55 11.98 3.31
CA CYS A 137 9.89 11.43 3.11
C CYS A 137 10.56 11.89 1.81
N LEU A 138 9.82 12.38 0.79
CA LEU A 138 10.38 13.05 -0.40
C LEU A 138 10.93 14.45 -0.10
N GLY A 139 10.79 14.88 1.15
CA GLY A 139 11.32 16.14 1.65
C GLY A 139 10.23 16.98 2.30
N GLY A 140 9.41 16.37 3.17
CA GLY A 140 8.19 16.92 3.78
C GLY A 140 8.01 18.43 3.59
N LEU A 141 7.52 18.84 2.42
CA LEU A 141 7.40 20.22 1.95
C LEU A 141 8.64 21.16 2.09
N PHE A 142 9.66 20.88 2.92
CA PHE A 142 10.65 21.83 3.41
C PHE A 142 12.05 21.27 3.75
N ALA A 143 12.27 19.94 3.85
CA ALA A 143 13.62 19.33 3.99
C ALA A 143 13.56 17.78 3.98
N PRO A 144 14.62 17.06 3.54
CA PRO A 144 14.71 15.61 3.68
C PRO A 144 14.72 15.20 5.16
N VAL A 145 13.78 14.34 5.55
CA VAL A 145 13.70 13.82 6.92
C VAL A 145 14.62 12.60 7.06
N SER A 146 15.47 12.58 8.08
CA SER A 146 16.47 11.52 8.31
C SER A 146 15.88 10.22 8.89
N CYS A 147 14.65 10.25 9.39
CA CYS A 147 13.92 9.09 9.90
C CYS A 147 12.40 9.28 9.69
N TYR A 148 11.68 8.21 9.36
CA TYR A 148 10.23 8.26 9.22
C TYR A 148 9.58 6.97 9.74
N ASN A 149 8.34 7.09 10.19
CA ASN A 149 7.59 5.97 10.74
C ASN A 149 6.90 5.19 9.60
N THR A 150 7.53 4.09 9.18
CA THR A 150 7.02 3.21 8.12
C THR A 150 5.64 2.62 8.42
N PHE A 151 5.29 2.43 9.70
CA PHE A 151 3.97 1.96 10.12
C PHE A 151 2.90 3.03 9.93
N ALA A 152 3.20 4.28 10.30
CA ALA A 152 2.32 5.43 10.08
C ALA A 152 2.06 5.65 8.58
N ASN A 153 3.09 5.51 7.74
CA ASN A 153 2.97 5.58 6.29
C ASN A 153 1.98 4.52 5.73
N ASN A 154 1.92 3.31 6.31
CA ASN A 154 0.94 2.32 5.89
C ASN A 154 -0.50 2.76 6.19
N PHE A 155 -0.74 3.44 7.32
CA PHE A 155 -2.07 3.98 7.63
C PHE A 155 -2.47 5.08 6.67
N TRP A 156 -1.54 5.96 6.32
CA TRP A 156 -1.80 7.00 5.33
C TRP A 156 -2.15 6.41 3.95
N ALA A 157 -1.35 5.44 3.48
CA ALA A 157 -1.62 4.73 2.24
C ALA A 157 -2.97 3.99 2.26
N LEU A 158 -3.35 3.36 3.38
CA LEU A 158 -4.67 2.76 3.57
C LEU A 158 -5.79 3.81 3.43
N GLY A 159 -5.60 5.00 4.00
CA GLY A 159 -6.54 6.12 3.85
C GLY A 159 -6.73 6.53 2.39
N VAL A 160 -5.62 6.66 1.64
CA VAL A 160 -5.67 7.01 0.21
C VAL A 160 -6.36 5.92 -0.60
N ILE A 161 -6.07 4.64 -0.35
CA ILE A 161 -6.74 3.51 -1.02
C ILE A 161 -8.25 3.56 -0.74
N LEU A 162 -8.65 3.75 0.50
CA LEU A 162 -10.07 3.81 0.86
C LEU A 162 -10.78 4.99 0.18
N LEU A 163 -10.12 6.15 0.08
CA LEU A 163 -10.65 7.27 -0.67
C LEU A 163 -10.88 6.91 -2.13
N ASN A 164 -9.89 6.34 -2.80
CA ASN A 164 -10.02 5.93 -4.21
C ASN A 164 -11.23 5.02 -4.40
N LEU A 165 -11.40 4.02 -3.53
CA LEU A 165 -12.51 3.08 -3.61
C LEU A 165 -13.88 3.75 -3.38
N ILE A 166 -13.96 4.73 -2.48
CA ILE A 166 -15.22 5.44 -2.16
C ILE A 166 -15.59 6.41 -3.28
N THR A 167 -14.62 7.15 -3.82
CA THR A 167 -14.88 8.20 -4.80
C THR A 167 -14.78 7.71 -6.23
N SER A 168 -14.22 6.51 -6.43
CA SER A 168 -13.83 5.95 -7.74
C SER A 168 -12.98 6.93 -8.56
N THR A 169 -12.23 7.78 -7.87
CA THR A 169 -11.36 8.81 -8.44
C THR A 169 -10.03 8.80 -7.72
N GLN A 170 -8.96 9.00 -8.48
CA GLN A 170 -7.65 9.24 -7.89
C GLN A 170 -7.62 10.71 -7.38
N PRO A 171 -7.42 10.97 -6.07
CA PRO A 171 -7.56 12.30 -5.49
C PRO A 171 -6.44 13.25 -5.95
N TRP A 172 -5.25 12.71 -6.25
CA TRP A 172 -4.10 13.41 -6.83
C TRP A 172 -3.18 12.42 -7.55
N LYS A 173 -2.45 12.88 -8.56
CA LYS A 173 -1.51 12.02 -9.30
C LYS A 173 -0.30 11.67 -8.45
N GLU A 174 0.18 12.66 -7.72
CA GLU A 174 1.29 12.55 -6.79
C GLU A 174 0.96 13.37 -5.55
N ALA A 175 1.26 12.81 -4.39
CA ALA A 175 1.16 13.57 -3.15
C ALA A 175 2.35 14.53 -3.10
N SER A 176 2.23 15.67 -3.77
CA SER A 176 3.29 16.67 -3.92
C SER A 176 2.65 18.05 -3.89
N LEU A 177 3.37 19.05 -3.37
CA LEU A 177 2.90 20.45 -3.40
C LEU A 177 2.60 20.95 -4.81
N LEU A 178 3.25 20.37 -5.81
CA LEU A 178 3.04 20.73 -7.20
C LEU A 178 1.71 20.22 -7.73
N ASP A 179 1.09 19.22 -7.09
CA ASP A 179 -0.25 18.76 -7.41
C ASP A 179 -1.28 19.70 -6.74
N GLN A 180 -2.08 20.37 -7.56
CA GLN A 180 -3.07 21.35 -7.10
C GLN A 180 -4.11 20.72 -6.18
N HIS A 181 -4.51 19.47 -6.41
CA HIS A 181 -5.49 18.77 -5.59
C HIS A 181 -4.88 18.38 -4.24
N PHE A 182 -3.62 17.93 -4.23
CA PHE A 182 -2.93 17.66 -2.96
C PHE A 182 -2.68 18.94 -2.13
N SER A 183 -2.31 20.04 -2.80
CA SER A 183 -2.20 21.36 -2.14
C SER A 183 -3.52 21.83 -1.55
N CYS A 184 -4.63 21.64 -2.27
CA CYS A 184 -5.97 21.92 -1.77
C CYS A 184 -6.30 21.05 -0.54
N PHE A 185 -6.03 19.74 -0.61
CA PHE A 185 -6.20 18.81 0.50
C PHE A 185 -5.50 19.26 1.80
N LEU A 186 -4.26 19.77 1.70
CA LEU A 186 -3.50 20.29 2.84
C LEU A 186 -4.11 21.56 3.44
N GLN A 187 -4.67 22.44 2.62
CA GLN A 187 -5.31 23.69 3.08
C GLN A 187 -6.64 23.44 3.80
N HIS A 188 -7.30 22.33 3.48
CA HIS A 188 -8.69 22.03 3.86
C HIS A 188 -8.83 20.86 4.86
N GLN A 189 -7.74 20.45 5.51
CA GLN A 189 -7.69 19.38 6.54
C GLN A 189 -8.53 18.13 6.21
N ALA A 190 -8.41 17.57 4.99
CA ALA A 190 -9.11 16.37 4.50
C ALA A 190 -10.65 16.41 4.45
N ARG A 191 -11.32 16.93 5.49
CA ARG A 191 -12.78 16.95 5.68
C ARG A 191 -13.50 17.83 4.68
N ASP A 192 -12.90 18.95 4.28
CA ASP A 192 -13.52 19.85 3.29
C ASP A 192 -13.11 19.51 1.85
N PHE A 193 -12.05 18.70 1.68
CA PHE A 193 -11.52 18.31 0.37
C PHE A 193 -12.38 17.24 -0.34
N ILE A 194 -12.96 16.32 0.43
CA ILE A 194 -13.92 15.35 -0.09
C ILE A 194 -15.30 15.85 0.28
N ALA A 195 -16.22 15.91 -0.70
CA ALA A 195 -17.60 16.32 -0.46
C ALA A 195 -18.13 15.70 0.84
N ALA A 196 -18.63 16.54 1.75
CA ALA A 196 -18.95 16.16 3.13
C ALA A 196 -19.83 14.90 3.19
N ASP A 197 -20.74 14.71 2.23
CA ASP A 197 -21.65 13.56 2.16
C ASP A 197 -20.94 12.20 2.01
N SER A 198 -19.79 12.15 1.34
CA SER A 198 -19.01 10.91 1.17
C SER A 198 -18.19 10.58 2.41
N LEU A 199 -17.67 11.58 3.13
CA LEU A 199 -16.87 11.39 4.36
C LEU A 199 -17.70 11.25 5.63
N ILE A 200 -18.93 11.78 5.68
CA ILE A 200 -19.85 11.57 6.83
C ILE A 200 -20.01 10.07 7.13
N LYS A 201 -19.93 9.21 6.10
CA LYS A 201 -19.99 7.75 6.24
C LYS A 201 -18.70 7.11 6.77
N PHE A 202 -17.57 7.81 6.71
CA PHE A 202 -16.24 7.27 7.06
C PHE A 202 -15.36 8.28 7.84
N PRO A 203 -15.77 8.73 9.04
CA PRO A 203 -15.07 9.78 9.80
C PRO A 203 -13.64 9.39 10.19
N PHE A 204 -13.33 8.10 10.25
CA PHE A 204 -11.98 7.60 10.58
C PHE A 204 -10.96 7.80 9.45
N VAL A 205 -11.40 8.01 8.19
CA VAL A 205 -10.50 8.26 7.05
C VAL A 205 -9.69 9.53 7.28
N SER A 206 -10.32 10.56 7.85
CA SER A 206 -9.63 11.79 8.25
C SER A 206 -8.50 11.53 9.27
N GLY A 207 -8.67 10.55 10.16
CA GLY A 207 -7.63 10.13 11.11
C GLY A 207 -6.47 9.34 10.47
N MET A 208 -6.77 8.58 9.41
CA MET A 208 -5.73 7.88 8.62
C MET A 208 -4.93 8.86 7.75
N LEU A 209 -5.57 9.94 7.31
CA LEU A 209 -4.98 10.98 6.47
C LEU A 209 -4.38 12.14 7.27
N CYS A 210 -4.12 11.94 8.55
CA CYS A 210 -3.47 12.94 9.39
C CYS A 210 -2.06 13.25 8.88
N PHE A 211 -1.83 14.51 8.56
CA PHE A 211 -0.50 15.06 8.33
C PHE A 211 -0.07 15.80 9.59
N GLU A 212 0.78 15.20 10.42
CA GLU A 212 1.52 15.96 11.41
C GLU A 212 2.63 16.73 10.67
N GLY A 213 2.32 17.93 10.20
CA GLY A 213 3.34 18.85 9.73
C GLY A 213 4.33 19.15 10.87
N PRO A 214 5.59 19.52 10.57
CA PRO A 214 6.50 19.99 11.60
C PRO A 214 5.81 21.14 12.34
N GLN A 215 5.64 20.98 13.66
CA GLN A 215 5.16 22.02 14.54
C GLN A 215 6.11 23.21 14.40
N ILE A 216 5.76 24.19 13.57
CA ILE A 216 6.45 25.48 13.59
C ILE A 216 6.08 26.07 14.94
N SER A 217 6.99 25.91 15.90
CA SER A 217 6.90 26.60 17.18
C SER A 217 6.73 28.08 16.87
N GLN A 218 5.52 28.61 17.07
CA GLN A 218 5.33 30.03 17.24
C GLN A 218 5.96 30.39 18.59
N THR A 219 7.28 30.46 18.63
CA THR A 219 7.98 31.14 19.71
C THR A 219 7.72 32.62 19.53
N GLY A 220 6.76 33.09 20.33
CA GLY A 220 6.21 34.43 20.25
C GLY A 220 7.28 35.51 20.39
N ASN A 221 7.19 36.50 19.52
CA ASN A 221 7.77 37.80 19.79
C ASN A 221 6.72 38.66 20.52
N LYS A 222 6.57 38.40 21.82
CA LYS A 222 6.04 39.38 22.78
C LYS A 222 7.21 39.89 23.61
N LYS A 223 7.80 41.00 23.17
CA LYS A 223 8.40 42.04 24.02
C LYS A 223 7.99 43.35 23.35
N GLY A 224 7.12 44.18 23.91
CA GLY A 224 6.98 44.52 25.32
C GLY A 224 7.42 45.98 25.42
N ASP A 225 6.44 46.85 25.58
CA ASP A 225 6.59 48.29 25.79
C ASP A 225 7.65 48.59 26.85
N SER A 226 8.49 49.59 26.56
CA SER A 226 9.18 50.47 27.52
C SER A 226 9.67 51.71 26.77
#